data_AF-A0A356Z729-F1
#
_entry.id   AF-A0A356Z729-F1
#
_cell.length_a   1.000
_cell.length_b   1.000
_cell.length_c   1.000
_cell.angle_alpha   90.00
_cell.angle_beta   90.00
_cell.angle_gamma   90.00
#
_symmetry.space_group_name_H-M   'P 1'
#
loop_
_entity.id
_entity.type
_entity.pdbx_description
1 polymer ?
#
loop_
_entity_poly.entity_id
_entity_poly.type
_entity_poly.pdbx_seq_one_letter_code
_entity_poly.pdbx_strand_id
1 'polypeptide(L)'
;NIPIQGIHIEDIDVSLEVYSVIDDITGKPVAYAPVIVSFYADTIEDALKFIINEEFRTIEVLQPDDMSLTRFDIERLFYQVAKDFAEYKDTLERKINNWK
;
A
#
# COMPACT_ATOMS: atom_id res chain seq x y z
N ASN A 1 -14.39 8.89 0.72
CA ASN A 1 -13.54 9.29 -0.43
C ASN A 1 -12.78 10.56 -0.11
N ILE A 2 -11.58 10.45 0.45
CA ILE A 2 -10.62 11.55 0.38
C ILE A 2 -9.77 11.25 -0.87
N PRO A 3 -9.81 12.10 -1.91
CA PRO A 3 -8.91 11.91 -3.04
C PRO A 3 -7.47 12.09 -2.53
N ILE A 4 -6.65 11.07 -2.69
CA ILE A 4 -5.22 11.17 -2.43
C ILE A 4 -4.65 11.99 -3.59
N GLN A 5 -4.07 13.15 -3.27
CA GLN A 5 -3.49 14.02 -4.27
C GLN A 5 -2.40 13.28 -5.04
N GLY A 6 -2.40 13.43 -6.36
CA GLY A 6 -1.43 12.78 -7.23
C GLY A 6 -1.73 11.31 -7.55
N ILE A 7 -2.91 10.78 -7.17
CA ILE A 7 -3.37 9.44 -7.54
C ILE A 7 -4.62 9.53 -8.40
N HIS A 8 -4.62 8.81 -9.52
CA HIS A 8 -5.77 8.63 -10.39
C HIS A 8 -6.06 7.14 -10.54
N ILE A 9 -7.19 6.68 -9.99
CA ILE A 9 -7.64 5.29 -10.14
C ILE A 9 -8.14 5.09 -11.57
N GLU A 10 -7.52 4.16 -12.28
CA GLU A 10 -7.93 3.76 -13.63
C GLU A 10 -9.03 2.71 -13.57
N ASP A 11 -8.79 1.63 -12.82
CA ASP A 11 -9.72 0.51 -12.71
C ASP A 11 -9.60 -0.20 -11.36
N ILE A 12 -10.71 -0.83 -10.95
CA ILE A 12 -10.77 -1.70 -9.77
C ILE A 12 -11.43 -3.01 -10.21
N ASP A 13 -10.61 -4.05 -10.36
CA ASP A 13 -11.06 -5.39 -10.72
C ASP A 13 -11.35 -6.21 -9.46
N VAL A 14 -12.61 -6.64 -9.35
CA VAL A 14 -13.15 -7.48 -8.26
C VAL A 14 -13.56 -8.87 -8.77
N SER A 15 -13.06 -9.28 -9.93
CA SER A 15 -13.40 -10.56 -10.58
C SER A 15 -12.76 -11.77 -9.90
N LEU A 16 -11.73 -11.55 -9.08
CA LEU A 16 -11.05 -12.61 -8.34
C LEU A 16 -11.99 -13.28 -7.35
N GLU A 17 -11.98 -14.62 -7.34
CA GLU A 17 -12.84 -15.40 -6.47
C GLU A 17 -12.49 -15.22 -4.99
N VAL A 18 -13.52 -15.12 -4.16
CA VAL A 18 -13.38 -15.12 -2.70
C VAL A 18 -12.87 -16.49 -2.26
N TYR A 19 -11.77 -16.50 -1.51
CA TYR A 19 -11.20 -17.73 -0.96
C TYR A 19 -11.17 -17.68 0.57
N SER A 20 -11.09 -18.84 1.21
CA SER A 20 -10.94 -18.94 2.67
C SER A 20 -9.66 -19.65 3.03
N VAL A 21 -8.96 -19.11 4.04
CA VAL A 21 -7.74 -19.71 4.61
C VAL A 21 -7.98 -19.98 6.08
N ILE A 22 -7.42 -21.06 6.61
CA ILE A 22 -7.41 -21.29 8.05
C ILE A 22 -6.36 -20.36 8.65
N ASP A 23 -6.79 -19.50 9.57
CA ASP A 23 -5.89 -18.65 10.33
C ASP A 23 -5.09 -19.51 11.33
N ASP A 24 -3.77 -19.51 11.20
CA ASP A 24 -2.88 -20.37 11.99
C ASP A 24 -2.85 -20.02 13.49
N ILE A 25 -3.29 -18.82 13.87
CA ILE A 25 -3.28 -18.34 15.26
C ILE A 25 -4.57 -18.75 15.98
N THR A 26 -5.71 -18.59 15.31
CA THR A 26 -7.04 -18.77 15.88
C THR A 26 -7.70 -20.10 15.49
N GLY A 27 -7.18 -20.78 14.46
CA GLY A 27 -7.73 -22.02 13.90
C GLY A 27 -9.07 -21.84 13.17
N LYS A 28 -9.49 -20.60 12.91
CA LYS A 28 -10.77 -20.29 12.27
C LYS A 28 -10.61 -20.01 10.78
N PRO A 29 -11.61 -20.33 9.95
CA PRO A 29 -11.61 -19.91 8.55
C PRO A 29 -11.78 -18.39 8.46
N VAL A 30 -10.88 -17.74 7.71
CA VAL A 30 -10.94 -16.33 7.35
C VAL A 30 -11.13 -16.23 5.84
N ALA A 31 -12.17 -15.51 5.42
CA ALA A 31 -12.46 -15.26 4.02
C ALA A 31 -11.73 -13.99 3.52
N TYR A 32 -11.17 -14.06 2.33
CA TYR A 32 -10.50 -12.97 1.63
C TYR A 32 -11.19 -12.74 0.28
N ALA A 33 -11.49 -11.47 -0.02
CA ALA A 33 -12.00 -11.02 -1.30
C ALA A 33 -10.89 -10.20 -1.99
N PRO A 34 -10.15 -10.79 -2.94
CA PRO A 34 -9.03 -10.10 -3.57
C PRO A 34 -9.51 -9.01 -4.51
N VAL A 35 -8.75 -7.92 -4.58
CA VAL A 35 -9.04 -6.77 -5.45
C VAL A 35 -7.75 -6.36 -6.14
N ILE A 36 -7.82 -6.10 -7.44
CA ILE A 36 -6.72 -5.51 -8.21
C ILE A 36 -7.10 -4.05 -8.47
N VAL A 37 -6.18 -3.12 -8.13
CA VAL A 37 -6.38 -1.70 -8.36
C VAL A 37 -5.30 -1.22 -9.32
N SER A 38 -5.72 -0.78 -10.50
CA SER A 38 -4.86 -0.10 -11.47
C SER A 38 -4.98 1.40 -11.27
N PHE A 39 -3.85 2.08 -11.13
CA PHE A 39 -3.83 3.53 -10.90
C PHE A 39 -2.60 4.18 -11.53
N TYR A 40 -2.74 5.46 -11.84
CA TYR A 40 -1.64 6.34 -12.18
C TYR A 40 -1.25 7.19 -10.98
N ALA A 41 0.03 7.47 -10.86
CA ALA A 41 0.55 8.43 -9.90
C ALA A 41 1.35 9.52 -10.62
N ASP A 42 1.20 10.77 -10.17
CA ASP A 42 1.95 11.91 -10.70
C ASP A 42 3.45 11.77 -10.40
N THR A 43 3.78 11.21 -9.23
CA THR A 43 5.14 10.95 -8.77
C THR A 43 5.24 9.60 -8.06
N ILE A 44 6.45 9.07 -7.96
CA ILE A 44 6.70 7.81 -7.23
C ILE A 44 6.47 7.98 -5.72
N GLU A 45 6.67 9.18 -5.18
CA GLU A 45 6.36 9.51 -3.80
C GLU A 45 4.85 9.45 -3.52
N ASP A 46 4.02 9.89 -4.47
CA ASP A 46 2.56 9.80 -4.32
C ASP A 46 2.10 8.34 -4.41
N ALA A 47 2.68 7.54 -5.32
CA ALA A 47 2.45 6.10 -5.36
C ALA A 47 2.83 5.42 -4.04
N LEU A 48 3.98 5.75 -3.45
CA LEU A 48 4.41 5.18 -2.16
C LEU A 48 3.41 5.47 -1.03
N LYS A 49 2.94 6.71 -0.92
CA LYS A 49 1.94 7.09 0.10
C LYS A 49 0.63 6.34 -0.08
N PHE A 50 0.27 6.01 -1.32
CA PHE A 50 -0.95 5.26 -1.61
C PHE A 50 -0.81 3.79 -1.19
N ILE A 51 0.32 3.15 -1.50
CA ILE A 51 0.52 1.71 -1.33
C ILE A 51 1.02 1.30 0.07
N ILE A 52 1.46 2.24 0.92
CA ILE A 52 1.95 1.94 2.28
C ILE A 52 0.87 1.38 3.23
N ASN A 53 -0.40 1.38 2.80
CA ASN A 53 -1.50 0.77 3.55
C ASN A 53 -1.35 -0.77 3.62
N GLU A 54 -1.68 -1.37 4.77
CA GLU A 54 -1.56 -2.82 5.04
C GLU A 54 -2.42 -3.71 4.10
N GLU A 55 -3.33 -3.12 3.31
CA GLU A 55 -4.22 -3.82 2.39
C GLU A 55 -3.53 -4.25 1.08
N PHE A 56 -2.47 -3.55 0.65
CA PHE A 56 -1.76 -3.89 -0.59
C PHE A 56 -0.74 -5.01 -0.35
N ARG A 57 -0.93 -6.16 -1.00
CA ARG A 57 -0.08 -7.34 -0.84
C ARG A 57 0.98 -7.48 -1.94
N THR A 58 0.67 -7.03 -3.14
CA THR A 58 1.55 -7.14 -4.32
C THR A 58 1.42 -5.84 -5.10
N ILE A 59 2.57 -5.33 -5.55
CA ILE A 59 2.68 -4.10 -6.32
C ILE A 59 3.46 -4.44 -7.59
N GLU A 60 2.91 -4.07 -8.73
CA GLU A 60 3.54 -4.24 -10.04
C GLU A 60 3.51 -2.90 -10.77
N VAL A 61 4.66 -2.51 -11.35
CA VAL A 61 4.75 -1.31 -12.18
C VAL A 61 4.48 -1.72 -13.62
N LEU A 62 3.35 -1.27 -14.16
CA LEU A 62 2.97 -1.61 -15.54
C LEU A 62 3.72 -0.75 -16.56
N GLN A 63 3.91 0.53 -16.26
CA GLN A 63 4.61 1.50 -17.10
C GLN A 63 5.17 2.65 -16.26
N PRO A 64 6.17 3.39 -16.78
CA PRO A 64 6.97 3.08 -17.98
C PRO A 64 7.99 1.95 -17.71
N ASP A 65 8.54 1.38 -18.78
CA ASP A 65 9.61 0.35 -18.69
C ASP A 65 10.88 0.87 -18.02
N ASP A 66 11.20 2.16 -18.27
CA ASP A 66 12.34 2.87 -17.68
C ASP A 66 11.86 4.15 -16.99
N MET A 67 12.40 4.42 -15.81
CA MET A 67 12.13 5.63 -15.04
C MET A 67 13.43 6.38 -14.74
N SER A 68 13.48 7.67 -15.07
CA SER A 68 14.58 8.56 -14.69
C SER A 68 14.21 9.32 -13.43
N LEU A 69 14.98 9.14 -12.35
CA LEU A 69 14.82 9.90 -11.11
C LEU A 69 15.96 10.90 -10.97
N THR A 70 15.62 12.13 -10.63
CA THR A 70 16.63 13.13 -10.26
C THR A 70 17.15 12.85 -8.86
N ARG A 71 18.28 13.48 -8.51
CA ARG A 71 18.80 13.43 -7.13
C ARG A 71 17.76 13.88 -6.09
N PHE A 72 16.96 14.90 -6.43
CA PHE A 72 15.94 15.43 -5.54
C PHE A 72 14.80 14.44 -5.30
N ASP A 73 14.36 13.74 -6.35
CA ASP A 73 13.32 12.70 -6.25
C ASP A 73 13.80 11.55 -5.36
N ILE A 74 15.07 11.15 -5.50
CA ILE A 74 15.68 10.12 -4.63
C ILE A 74 15.73 10.58 -3.17
N GLU A 75 16.14 11.84 -2.91
CA GLU A 75 16.18 12.38 -1.54
C GLU A 75 14.78 12.43 -0.92
N ARG A 76 13.76 12.81 -1.69
CA ARG A 76 12.35 12.81 -1.27
C ARG A 76 11.81 11.42 -1.01
N LEU A 77 12.10 10.46 -1.89
CA LEU A 77 11.77 9.06 -1.72
C LEU A 77 12.30 8.51 -0.40
N PHE A 78 13.60 8.69 -0.12
CA PHE A 78 14.18 8.21 1.13
C PHE A 78 13.56 8.86 2.36
N TYR A 79 13.29 10.17 2.30
CA TYR A 79 12.62 10.87 3.37
C TYR A 79 11.21 10.32 3.61
N GLN A 80 10.42 10.13 2.55
CA GLN A 80 9.06 9.63 2.62
C GLN A 80 9.01 8.22 3.20
N VAL A 81 9.88 7.31 2.72
CA VAL A 81 10.00 5.95 3.27
C VAL A 81 10.35 5.98 4.75
N ALA A 82 11.37 6.74 5.15
CA ALA A 82 11.79 6.82 6.55
C ALA A 82 10.66 7.36 7.46
N LYS A 83 9.92 8.36 6.97
CA LYS A 83 8.76 8.93 7.66
C LYS A 83 7.66 7.87 7.83
N ASP A 84 7.29 7.18 6.76
CA ASP A 84 6.20 6.20 6.79
C ASP A 84 6.54 5.00 7.69
N PHE A 85 7.81 4.56 7.71
CA PHE A 85 8.28 3.55 8.67
C PHE A 85 8.16 4.01 10.13
N ALA A 86 8.48 5.27 10.42
CA ALA A 86 8.34 5.82 11.77
C ALA A 86 6.86 5.90 12.19
N GLU A 87 5.98 6.38 11.31
CA GLU A 87 4.53 6.46 11.56
C GLU A 87 3.90 5.06 11.73
N TYR A 88 4.36 4.08 10.94
CA TYR A 88 3.93 2.69 11.06
C TYR A 88 4.33 2.12 12.42
N LYS A 89 5.58 2.34 12.84
CA LYS A 89 6.09 1.91 14.15
C LYS A 89 5.26 2.52 15.29
N ASP A 90 5.02 3.83 15.27
CA ASP A 90 4.21 4.52 16.28
C ASP A 90 2.79 3.96 16.34
N THR A 91 2.21 3.64 15.19
CA THR A 91 0.89 3.02 15.10
C THR A 91 0.86 1.63 15.73
N LEU A 92 1.89 0.82 15.49
CA LEU A 92 2.05 -0.49 16.12
C LEU A 92 2.24 -0.37 17.64
N GLU A 93 3.10 0.53 18.11
CA GLU A 93 3.33 0.76 19.55
C GLU A 93 2.03 1.16 20.26
N ARG A 94 1.22 2.02 19.63
CA ARG A 94 -0.11 2.39 20.15
C ARG A 94 -1.08 1.21 20.17
N LYS A 95 -1.15 0.40 19.10
CA LYS A 95 -1.99 -0.82 19.08
C LYS A 95 -1.59 -1.77 20.22
N ILE A 96 -0.29 -1.98 20.45
CA ILE A 96 0.23 -2.83 21.52
C ILE A 96 -0.10 -2.27 22.91
N ASN A 97 0.10 -0.97 23.13
CA ASN A 97 -0.18 -0.34 24.42
C ASN A 97 -1.67 -0.34 24.76
N ASN A 98 -2.54 -0.22 23.75
CA ASN A 98 -3.99 -0.29 23.93
C ASN A 98 -4.53 -1.72 24.10
N TRP A 99 -3.71 -2.73 23.83
CA TRP A 99 -4.05 -4.14 24.06
C TRP A 99 -3.68 -4.63 25.47
N LYS A 100 -2.93 -3.83 26.24
CA LYS A 100 -2.65 -4.08 27.67
C LYS A 100 -3.72 -3.46 28.56
#